data_AF-A0A2G9TV76-F1
#
_entry.id   AF-A0A2G9TV76-F1
#
_cell.length_a   1.000
_cell.length_b   1.000
_cell.length_c   1.000
_cell.angle_alpha   90.00
_cell.angle_beta   90.00
_cell.angle_gamma   90.00
#
_symmetry.space_group_name_H-M   'P 1'
#
loop_
_entity.id
_entity.type
_entity.pdbx_description
1 polymer ?
#
loop_
_entity_poly.entity_id
_entity_poly.type
_entity_poly.pdbx_seq_one_letter_code
_entity_poly.pdbx_strand_id
1 'polypeptide(L)'
;MKMPDIASAALTKLLNDAGLNAGISTGLNFLVTLYKAYQLRKTTNPYGRFKIVMNMNDPGHNYYSNYLNNTWIDIAFEKSGGLAAFKCWKQVRHSFDYQTNPVESTRIEA
;
A
#
# COMPACT_ATOMS: atom_id res chain seq x y z
N MET A 1 -3.16 10.33 13.59
CA MET A 1 -3.23 8.92 13.14
C MET A 1 -1.82 8.35 13.18
N LYS A 2 -1.66 7.13 13.68
CA LYS A 2 -0.39 6.41 13.72
C LYS A 2 -0.50 5.23 12.75
N MET A 3 0.49 5.06 11.87
CA MET A 3 0.53 3.96 10.93
C MET A 3 1.48 2.88 11.46
N PRO A 4 1.10 1.59 11.44
CA PRO A 4 2.01 0.52 11.82
C PRO A 4 3.21 0.43 10.86
N ASP A 5 4.41 0.27 11.39
CA ASP A 5 5.63 0.13 10.59
C ASP A 5 5.55 -1.08 9.64
N ILE A 6 4.93 -2.18 10.08
CA ILE A 6 4.73 -3.37 9.25
C ILE A 6 3.82 -3.09 8.04
N ALA A 7 2.86 -2.17 8.15
CA ALA A 7 2.00 -1.77 7.04
C ALA A 7 2.78 -0.90 6.03
N SER A 8 3.61 0.02 6.52
CA SER A 8 4.53 0.81 5.70
C SER A 8 5.53 -0.07 4.96
N ALA A 9 6.10 -1.08 5.63
CA ALA A 9 7.02 -2.05 5.04
C ALA A 9 6.33 -2.90 3.96
N ALA A 10 5.11 -3.40 4.23
CA ALA A 10 4.35 -4.20 3.27
C ALA A 10 4.05 -3.40 1.99
N LEU A 11 3.61 -2.15 2.13
CA LEU A 11 3.36 -1.29 0.98
C LEU A 11 4.64 -0.90 0.24
N THR A 12 5.73 -0.65 0.96
CA THR A 12 7.05 -0.41 0.34
C THR A 12 7.48 -1.60 -0.52
N LYS A 13 7.29 -2.83 -0.02
CA LYS A 13 7.56 -4.04 -0.81
C LYS A 13 6.69 -4.12 -2.06
N LEU A 14 5.41 -3.77 -1.97
CA LEU A 14 4.50 -3.72 -3.12
C LEU A 14 4.96 -2.72 -4.18
N LEU A 15 5.37 -1.52 -3.77
CA LEU A 15 5.89 -0.50 -4.70
C LEU A 15 7.18 -0.98 -5.40
N ASN A 16 8.07 -1.66 -4.67
CA ASN A 16 9.29 -2.22 -5.24
C ASN A 16 9.01 -3.43 -6.15
N ASP A 17 8.05 -4.29 -5.80
CA ASP A 17 7.58 -5.39 -6.64
C ASP A 17 7.00 -4.86 -7.97
N ALA A 18 6.47 -3.63 -7.97
CA ALA A 18 5.99 -2.91 -9.15
C ALA A 18 7.09 -2.11 -9.90
N GLY A 19 8.35 -2.18 -9.47
CA GLY A 19 9.48 -1.50 -10.14
C GLY A 19 9.70 -0.04 -9.74
N LEU A 20 9.04 0.48 -8.70
CA LEU A 20 9.12 1.90 -8.33
C LEU A 20 10.35 2.27 -7.48
N ASN A 21 11.19 1.29 -7.09
CA ASN A 21 12.39 1.49 -6.28
C ASN A 21 12.17 2.44 -5.07
N ALA A 22 11.14 2.16 -4.27
CA ALA A 22 10.66 3.07 -3.23
C ALA A 22 11.27 2.77 -1.84
N GLY A 23 11.68 3.80 -1.10
CA GLY A 23 12.08 3.67 0.30
C GLY A 23 10.91 3.57 1.28
N ILE A 24 11.19 3.34 2.56
CA ILE A 24 10.16 3.04 3.58
C ILE A 24 9.22 4.22 3.85
N SER A 25 9.77 5.42 3.89
CA SER A 25 9.01 6.66 4.04
C SER A 25 8.02 6.87 2.87
N THR A 26 8.35 6.37 1.68
CA THR A 26 7.46 6.40 0.51
C THR A 26 6.23 5.52 0.72
N GLY A 27 6.41 4.29 1.23
CA GLY A 27 5.28 3.43 1.60
C GLY A 27 4.38 4.10 2.64
N LEU A 28 4.95 4.71 3.68
CA LEU A 28 4.20 5.46 4.68
C LEU A 28 3.40 6.62 4.05
N ASN A 29 4.05 7.46 3.22
CA ASN A 29 3.41 8.58 2.54
C ASN A 29 2.22 8.13 1.71
N PHE A 30 2.37 7.03 0.97
CA PHE A 30 1.31 6.48 0.15
C PHE A 30 0.12 6.01 1.01
N LEU A 31 0.37 5.25 2.09
CA LEU A 31 -0.69 4.74 2.96
C LEU A 31 -1.44 5.86 3.70
N VAL A 32 -0.72 6.86 4.21
CA VAL A 32 -1.33 8.03 4.85
C VAL A 32 -2.16 8.82 3.86
N THR A 33 -1.70 8.96 2.62
CA THR A 33 -2.42 9.73 1.63
C THR A 33 -3.69 9.01 1.18
N LEU A 34 -3.64 7.69 1.02
CA LEU A 34 -4.83 6.88 0.79
C LEU A 34 -5.84 7.00 1.93
N TYR A 35 -5.38 6.97 3.19
CA TYR A 35 -6.27 7.17 4.34
C TYR A 35 -6.92 8.55 4.29
N LYS A 36 -6.16 9.61 3.96
CA LYS A 36 -6.71 10.96 3.81
C LYS A 36 -7.73 11.03 2.67
N ALA A 37 -7.44 10.41 1.53
CA ALA A 37 -8.38 10.28 0.42
C ALA A 37 -9.68 9.62 0.87
N TYR A 38 -9.57 8.50 1.59
CA TYR A 38 -10.71 7.78 2.13
C TYR A 38 -11.54 8.66 3.08
N GLN A 39 -10.92 9.41 3.99
CA GLN A 39 -11.65 10.32 4.89
C GLN A 39 -12.38 11.44 4.13
N LEU A 40 -11.75 11.97 3.08
CA LEU A 40 -12.29 13.07 2.29
C LEU A 40 -13.35 12.65 1.27
N ARG A 41 -13.48 11.35 0.98
CA ARG A 41 -14.40 10.83 -0.05
C ARG A 41 -15.87 11.27 0.10
N LYS A 42 -16.30 11.59 1.32
CA LYS A 42 -17.68 12.05 1.61
C LYS A 42 -17.85 13.57 1.58
N THR A 43 -16.75 14.32 1.69
CA THR A 43 -16.75 15.79 1.76
C THR A 43 -16.37 16.44 0.44
N THR A 44 -15.65 15.72 -0.43
CA THR A 44 -15.36 16.15 -1.79
C THR A 44 -16.56 15.89 -2.69
N ASN A 45 -16.86 16.86 -3.57
CA ASN A 45 -17.86 16.75 -4.62
C ASN A 45 -17.79 15.34 -5.26
N PRO A 46 -18.89 14.56 -5.31
CA PRO A 46 -18.90 13.20 -5.86
C PRO A 46 -18.50 13.15 -7.35
N TYR A 47 -18.49 14.30 -8.04
CA TYR A 47 -18.04 14.47 -9.42
C TYR A 47 -16.67 15.15 -9.55
N GLY A 48 -16.01 15.48 -8.42
CA GLY A 48 -14.71 16.14 -8.39
C GLY A 48 -13.55 15.16 -8.46
N ARG A 49 -12.54 15.44 -9.30
CA ARG A 49 -11.29 14.67 -9.32
C ARG A 49 -10.46 14.96 -8.07
N PHE A 50 -10.25 13.94 -7.22
CA PHE A 50 -9.32 14.02 -6.10
C PHE A 50 -7.88 13.83 -6.59
N LYS A 51 -7.01 14.81 -6.36
CA LYS A 51 -5.60 14.76 -6.76
C LYS A 51 -4.72 14.58 -5.53
N ILE A 52 -3.85 13.59 -5.59
CA ILE A 52 -2.83 13.30 -4.59
C ILE A 52 -1.48 13.67 -5.16
N VAL A 53 -0.69 14.40 -4.39
CA VAL A 53 0.74 14.60 -4.63
C VAL A 53 1.48 14.14 -3.39
N MET A 54 2.47 13.27 -3.56
CA MET A 54 3.33 12.79 -2.47
C MET A 54 4.78 12.73 -2.94
N ASN A 55 5.71 12.82 -1.99
CA ASN A 55 7.14 12.71 -2.25
C ASN A 55 7.63 11.26 -2.07
N MET A 56 8.59 10.86 -2.91
CA MET A 56 9.38 9.64 -2.76
C MET A 56 10.75 10.04 -2.25
N ASN A 57 11.02 9.83 -0.97
CA ASN A 57 12.15 10.50 -0.32
C ASN A 57 13.51 9.86 -0.65
N ASP A 58 13.55 8.53 -0.76
CA ASP A 58 14.79 7.78 -0.93
C ASP A 58 14.55 6.44 -1.66
N PRO A 59 15.60 5.85 -2.27
CA PRO A 59 15.44 4.66 -3.09
C PRO A 59 15.32 3.37 -2.28
N GLY A 60 14.60 2.39 -2.83
CA GLY A 60 14.34 1.09 -2.23
C GLY A 60 15.58 0.22 -2.00
N HIS A 61 16.62 0.34 -2.85
CA HIS A 61 17.85 -0.46 -2.69
C HIS A 61 18.57 -0.25 -1.35
N ASN A 62 18.37 0.89 -0.68
CA ASN A 62 18.86 1.13 0.67
C ASN A 62 18.29 0.15 1.72
N TYR A 63 17.21 -0.56 1.37
CA TYR A 63 16.42 -1.38 2.28
C TYR A 63 16.42 -2.88 1.92
N TYR A 64 17.24 -3.32 0.97
CA TYR A 64 17.32 -4.73 0.55
C TYR A 64 17.77 -5.69 1.66
N SER A 65 18.53 -5.21 2.63
CA SER A 65 18.97 -6.00 3.79
C SER A 65 17.98 -6.00 4.95
N ASN A 66 16.93 -5.16 4.93
CA ASN A 66 15.99 -4.99 6.04
C ASN A 66 14.52 -5.09 5.60
N TYR A 67 13.78 -3.99 5.48
CA TYR A 67 12.35 -3.94 5.20
C TYR A 67 11.92 -4.52 3.84
N LEU A 68 12.86 -4.90 2.97
CA LEU A 68 12.60 -5.64 1.73
C LEU A 68 13.08 -7.10 1.80
N ASN A 69 13.63 -7.53 2.93
CA ASN A 69 14.11 -8.88 3.21
C ASN A 69 13.12 -9.64 4.09
N ASN A 70 12.60 -10.77 3.61
CA ASN A 70 11.58 -11.55 4.32
C ASN A 70 12.07 -12.09 5.67
N THR A 71 13.34 -12.51 5.77
CA THR A 71 13.93 -13.02 7.02
C THR A 71 14.03 -11.91 8.05
N TRP A 72 14.50 -10.73 7.63
CA TRP A 72 14.56 -9.57 8.52
C TRP A 72 13.17 -9.15 8.99
N ILE A 73 12.18 -9.11 8.09
CA ILE A 73 10.78 -8.79 8.40
C ILE A 73 10.22 -9.74 9.47
N ASP A 74 10.46 -11.04 9.33
CA ASP A 74 9.92 -12.04 10.25
C ASP A 74 10.42 -11.82 11.68
N ILE A 75 11.73 -11.55 11.81
CA ILE A 75 12.39 -11.29 13.09
C ILE A 75 11.99 -9.91 13.65
N ALA A 76 12.11 -8.85 12.84
CA ALA A 76 11.89 -7.49 13.29
C ALA A 76 10.43 -7.22 13.69
N PHE A 77 9.48 -7.92 13.05
CA PHE A 77 8.05 -7.77 13.31
C PHE A 77 7.42 -8.95 14.04
N GLU A 78 8.21 -9.81 14.69
CA GLU A 78 7.71 -11.00 15.42
C GLU A 78 6.55 -10.65 16.37
N LYS A 79 6.70 -9.58 17.17
CA LYS A 79 5.66 -9.09 18.10
C LYS A 79 4.36 -8.64 17.41
N SER A 80 4.41 -8.36 16.12
CA SER A 80 3.28 -7.97 15.29
C SER A 80 2.80 -9.10 14.37
N GLY A 81 3.29 -10.34 14.57
CA GLY A 81 2.94 -11.51 13.76
C GLY A 81 3.88 -11.81 12.59
N GLY A 82 5.05 -11.17 12.56
CA GLY A 82 6.16 -11.46 11.64
C GLY A 82 5.77 -11.43 10.17
N LEU A 83 6.33 -12.37 9.41
CA LEU A 83 6.11 -12.48 7.98
C LEU A 83 4.64 -12.80 7.64
N ALA A 84 3.92 -13.50 8.52
CA ALA A 84 2.51 -13.80 8.32
C ALA A 84 1.66 -12.53 8.33
N ALA A 85 1.84 -11.67 9.34
CA ALA A 85 1.16 -10.38 9.40
C ALA A 85 1.57 -9.45 8.26
N PHE A 86 2.86 -9.45 7.88
CA PHE A 86 3.34 -8.70 6.72
C PHE A 86 2.64 -9.13 5.42
N LYS A 87 2.49 -10.44 5.19
CA LYS A 87 1.76 -10.99 4.04
C LYS A 87 0.28 -10.59 4.06
N CYS A 88 -0.36 -10.58 5.23
CA CYS A 88 -1.72 -10.08 5.40
C CYS A 88 -1.86 -8.62 4.94
N TRP A 89 -0.94 -7.74 5.36
CA TRP A 89 -0.91 -6.35 4.89
C TRP A 89 -0.69 -6.23 3.37
N LYS A 90 0.14 -7.10 2.78
CA LYS A 90 0.31 -7.13 1.31
C LYS A 90 -0.95 -7.54 0.56
N GLN A 91 -1.82 -8.35 1.15
CA GLN A 91 -3.07 -8.80 0.49
C GLN A 91 -4.08 -7.67 0.28
N VAL A 92 -3.93 -6.53 0.96
CA VAL A 92 -4.69 -5.30 0.66
C VAL A 92 -4.47 -4.86 -0.79
N ARG A 93 -3.41 -5.33 -1.48
CA ARG A 93 -3.21 -5.16 -2.93
C ARG A 93 -4.41 -5.62 -3.77
N HIS A 94 -5.10 -6.69 -3.37
CA HIS A 94 -6.26 -7.16 -4.13
C HIS A 94 -7.39 -6.12 -4.19
N SER A 95 -7.43 -5.16 -3.26
CA SER A 95 -8.35 -4.02 -3.31
C SER A 95 -7.97 -2.96 -4.36
N PHE A 96 -6.72 -2.96 -4.83
CA PHE A 96 -6.20 -2.00 -5.82
C PHE A 96 -6.26 -2.54 -7.25
N ASP A 97 -6.11 -3.86 -7.43
CA ASP A 97 -6.13 -4.51 -8.76
C ASP A 97 -7.55 -4.63 -9.35
N TYR A 98 -8.63 -4.46 -8.54
CA TYR A 98 -10.00 -4.34 -9.06
C TYR A 98 -10.28 -2.93 -9.60
N GLN A 99 -9.61 -2.58 -10.70
CA GLN A 99 -10.17 -1.71 -11.75
C GLN A 99 -10.85 -2.52 -12.87
N THR A 100 -11.10 -3.82 -12.68
CA THR A 100 -12.13 -4.51 -13.46
C THR A 100 -13.49 -4.21 -12.81
N ASN A 101 -14.29 -3.37 -13.47
CA ASN A 101 -15.68 -3.07 -13.17
C ASN A 101 -16.45 -4.31 -12.65
N PRO A 102 -16.97 -4.32 -11.41
CA PRO A 102 -17.96 -5.31 -10.99
C PRO A 102 -19.30 -5.17 -11.73
N VAL A 103 -19.51 -4.08 -12.48
CA VAL A 103 -20.79 -3.70 -13.09
C VAL A 103 -20.94 -4.20 -14.53
N GLU A 104 -19.89 -4.74 -15.16
CA GLU A 104 -19.96 -5.27 -16.54
C GLU A 104 -20.13 -6.80 -16.62
N SER A 105 -20.08 -7.53 -15.50
CA SER A 105 -20.24 -9.00 -15.51
C SER A 105 -21.69 -9.50 -15.47
N THR A 106 -22.69 -8.61 -15.43
CA THR A 106 -24.12 -8.98 -15.39
C THR A 106 -24.92 -8.46 -16.58
N ARG A 107 -24.27 -8.18 -17.72
CA ARG A 107 -24.99 -7.68 -18.91
C ARG A 107 -24.63 -8.34 -20.23
N ILE A 108 -24.72 -9.68 -20.29
CA ILE A 108 -25.07 -10.50 -21.48
C ILE A 108 -25.68 -11.77 -20.85
N GLU A 109 -26.91 -12.22 -21.07
CA GLU A 109 -27.69 -12.38 -22.31
C GLU A 109 -29.20 -12.13 -22.06
N ALA A 110 -29.88 -11.83 -23.18
CA ALA A 110 -31.32 -11.63 -23.30
C ALA A 110 -32.13 -12.92 -23.10
#